data_AF-A0A453IA56-F1
#
_entry.id   AF-A0A453IA56-F1
#
_cell.length_a   1.000
_cell.length_b   1.000
_cell.length_c   1.000
_cell.angle_alpha   90.00
_cell.angle_beta   90.00
_cell.angle_gamma   90.00
#
_symmetry.space_group_name_H-M   'P 1'
#
loop_
_entity.id
_entity.type
_entity.pdbx_description
1 polymer ?
#
loop_
_entity_poly.entity_id
_entity_poly.type
_entity_poly.pdbx_seq_one_letter_code
_entity_poly.pdbx_strand_id
1 'polypeptide(L)'
;MIATCHWLQNVHFGFINCVEDLVMNRKREEWESCFQKQGLDPKPVMECYNSDQGHKLSLKYGKQTDALVPPHKYVPWVVVDGQPLYEDY
;
A
#
# COMPACT_ATOMS: atom_id res chain seq x y z
N MET A 1 3.69 -0.90 2.31
CA MET A 1 4.14 -0.32 3.60
C MET A 1 4.35 1.19 3.52
N ILE A 2 4.91 1.73 2.43
CA ILE A 2 5.09 3.19 2.25
C ILE A 2 3.75 3.95 2.16
N ALA A 3 2.76 3.32 1.54
CA ALA A 3 1.49 3.99 1.26
C ALA A 3 0.74 4.41 2.53
N THR A 4 0.82 3.69 3.64
CA THR A 4 -0.05 3.93 4.80
C THR A 4 0.36 5.12 5.68
N CYS A 5 1.44 5.83 5.31
CA CYS A 5 1.96 6.98 6.02
C CYS A 5 1.25 8.29 5.59
N HIS A 6 0.23 8.67 6.37
CA HIS A 6 -0.55 9.92 6.35
C HIS A 6 -0.52 10.76 5.06
N TRP A 7 -1.39 10.41 4.10
CA TRP A 7 -1.76 11.26 2.95
C TRP A 7 -3.28 11.42 2.86
N LEU A 8 -3.71 12.52 2.22
CA LEU A 8 -5.06 12.62 1.65
C LEU A 8 -5.29 11.43 0.71
N GLN A 9 -6.47 10.80 0.80
CA GLN A 9 -6.79 9.53 0.13
C GLN A 9 -6.56 9.54 -1.40
N ASN A 10 -6.68 10.71 -2.06
CA ASN A 10 -6.43 10.83 -3.50
C ASN A 10 -4.93 10.85 -3.88
N VAL A 11 -4.06 11.36 -3.00
CA VAL A 11 -2.61 11.39 -3.25
C VAL A 11 -1.98 10.01 -3.07
N HIS A 12 -2.57 9.24 -2.16
CA HIS A 12 -2.17 7.88 -1.82
C HIS A 12 -2.17 6.92 -3.01
N PHE A 13 -3.27 6.89 -3.77
CA PHE A 13 -3.40 5.99 -4.92
C PHE A 13 -2.46 6.36 -6.08
N GLY A 14 -2.23 7.65 -6.33
CA GLY A 14 -1.27 8.10 -7.34
C GLY A 14 0.16 7.62 -7.05
N PHE A 15 0.58 7.74 -5.79
CA PHE A 15 1.88 7.24 -5.37
C PHE A 15 1.96 5.71 -5.44
N ILE A 16 0.94 4.96 -4.96
CA ILE A 16 0.90 3.50 -5.08
C ILE A 16 1.03 3.07 -6.54
N ASN A 17 0.20 3.63 -7.43
CA ASN A 17 0.20 3.24 -8.84
C ASN A 17 1.56 3.48 -9.49
N CYS A 18 2.25 4.56 -9.14
CA CYS A 18 3.61 4.80 -9.59
C CYS A 18 4.59 3.71 -9.10
N VAL A 19 4.50 3.32 -7.83
CA VAL A 19 5.37 2.25 -7.27
C VAL A 19 5.03 0.90 -7.91
N GLU A 20 3.76 0.55 -8.08
CA GLU A 20 3.32 -0.68 -8.73
C GLU A 20 3.78 -0.76 -10.19
N ASP A 21 3.71 0.36 -10.94
CA ASP A 21 4.26 0.42 -12.31
C ASP A 21 5.78 0.14 -12.33
N LEU A 22 6.54 0.69 -11.38
CA LEU A 22 7.96 0.37 -11.24
C LEU A 22 8.19 -1.11 -10.91
N VAL A 23 7.35 -1.72 -10.08
CA VAL A 23 7.41 -3.17 -9.79
C VAL A 23 7.16 -3.98 -11.05
N MET A 24 6.13 -3.65 -11.84
CA MET A 24 5.81 -4.31 -13.10
C MET A 24 6.95 -4.19 -14.13
N ASN A 25 7.63 -3.04 -14.13
CA ASN A 25 8.81 -2.78 -14.97
C ASN A 25 10.13 -3.30 -14.40
N ARG A 26 10.11 -4.09 -13.31
CA ARG A 26 11.30 -4.65 -12.61
C ARG A 26 12.28 -3.59 -12.08
N LYS A 27 11.77 -2.40 -11.76
CA LYS A 27 12.51 -1.24 -11.23
C LYS A 27 12.12 -0.90 -9.80
N ARG A 28 11.82 -1.91 -8.98
CA ARG A 28 11.34 -1.74 -7.60
C ARG A 28 12.24 -0.83 -6.76
N GLU A 29 13.55 -0.92 -6.93
CA GLU A 29 14.52 -0.12 -6.17
C GLU A 29 14.39 1.39 -6.42
N GLU A 30 13.77 1.78 -7.54
CA GLU A 30 13.55 3.18 -7.93
C GLU A 30 12.25 3.76 -7.31
N TRP A 31 11.59 3.08 -6.38
CA TRP A 31 10.28 3.50 -5.85
C TRP A 31 10.28 4.92 -5.26
N GLU A 32 11.40 5.38 -4.69
CA GLU A 32 11.52 6.76 -4.18
C GLU A 32 11.40 7.82 -5.28
N SER A 33 11.70 7.47 -6.54
CA SER A 33 11.48 8.37 -7.69
C SER A 33 10.01 8.78 -7.85
N CYS A 34 9.07 8.01 -7.29
CA CYS A 34 7.65 8.35 -7.31
C CYS A 34 7.31 9.61 -6.51
N PHE A 35 8.13 10.02 -5.54
CA PHE A 35 7.93 11.32 -4.88
C PHE A 35 8.06 12.46 -5.90
N GLN A 36 9.14 12.46 -6.69
CA GLN A 36 9.36 13.47 -7.72
C GLN A 36 8.29 13.39 -8.83
N LYS A 37 7.95 12.19 -9.31
CA LYS A 37 6.94 12.00 -10.37
C LYS A 37 5.54 12.47 -9.96
N GLN A 38 5.21 12.41 -8.67
CA GLN A 38 3.92 12.83 -8.13
C GLN A 38 3.95 14.24 -7.51
N GLY A 39 5.10 14.93 -7.54
CA GLY A 39 5.24 16.27 -6.94
C GLY A 39 5.09 16.29 -5.42
N LEU A 40 5.51 15.22 -4.74
CA LEU A 40 5.34 15.03 -3.30
C LEU A 40 6.64 15.31 -2.54
N ASP A 41 6.53 15.91 -1.37
CA ASP A 41 7.63 15.97 -0.40
C ASP A 41 7.86 14.56 0.18
N PRO A 42 9.08 13.98 0.04
CA PRO A 42 9.40 12.68 0.64
C PRO A 42 9.33 12.70 2.17
N LYS A 43 9.63 13.84 2.81
CA LYS A 43 9.92 13.91 4.25
C LYS A 43 8.80 13.33 5.12
N PRO A 44 7.51 13.69 4.97
CA PRO A 44 6.45 13.16 5.82
C PRO A 44 6.29 11.64 5.73
N VAL A 45 6.51 11.08 4.54
CA VAL A 45 6.41 9.62 4.31
C VAL A 45 7.61 8.91 4.87
N MET A 46 8.81 9.44 4.63
CA MET A 46 10.05 8.81 5.09
C MET A 46 10.18 8.88 6.62
N GLU A 47 9.73 9.96 7.25
CA GLU A 47 9.65 10.04 8.72
C GLU A 47 8.68 9.00 9.26
N CYS A 48 7.49 8.86 8.70
CA CYS A 48 6.55 7.84 9.14
C CYS A 48 7.07 6.42 8.86
N TYR A 49 7.58 6.14 7.66
CA TYR A 49 8.09 4.82 7.23
C TYR A 49 9.20 4.32 8.16
N ASN A 50 10.12 5.20 8.56
CA ASN A 50 11.23 4.85 9.44
C ASN A 50 10.92 4.96 10.94
N SER A 51 9.68 5.33 11.32
CA SER A 51 9.28 5.50 12.71
C SER A 51 8.51 4.31 13.27
N ASP A 52 8.38 4.29 14.61
CA ASP A 52 7.46 3.40 15.32
C ASP A 52 6.01 3.53 14.84
N GLN A 53 5.61 4.69 14.32
CA GLN A 53 4.28 4.88 13.75
C GLN A 53 4.09 4.01 12.50
N GLY A 54 5.08 3.98 11.60
CA GLY A 54 5.08 3.09 10.44
C GLY A 54 4.96 1.62 10.84
N HIS A 55 5.72 1.21 11.86
CA HIS A 55 5.63 -0.15 12.40
C HIS A 55 4.24 -0.47 12.99
N LYS A 56 3.67 0.42 13.80
CA LYS A 56 2.32 0.26 14.35
C LYS A 56 1.25 0.17 13.27
N LEU A 57 1.40 0.92 12.18
CA LEU A 57 0.52 0.84 11.03
C LEU A 57 0.61 -0.54 10.35
N SER A 58 1.82 -1.04 10.10
CA SER A 58 2.02 -2.37 9.54
C SER A 58 1.37 -3.47 10.40
N LEU A 59 1.53 -3.41 11.73
CA LEU A 59 0.88 -4.36 12.64
C LEU A 59 -0.65 -4.23 12.62
N LYS A 60 -1.19 -3.02 12.53
CA LYS A 60 -2.63 -2.78 12.44
C LYS A 60 -3.21 -3.44 11.19
N TYR A 61 -2.60 -3.22 10.03
CA TYR A 61 -3.08 -3.82 8.77
C TYR A 61 -2.85 -5.33 8.74
N GLY A 62 -1.76 -5.84 9.32
CA GLY A 62 -1.56 -7.28 9.52
C GLY A 62 -2.73 -7.91 10.30
N LYS A 63 -3.10 -7.32 11.44
CA LYS A 63 -4.27 -7.77 12.23
C LYS A 63 -5.59 -7.71 11.46
N GLN A 64 -5.78 -6.71 10.59
CA GLN A 64 -6.98 -6.62 9.75
C GLN A 64 -7.01 -7.73 8.70
N THR A 65 -5.87 -8.02 8.09
CA THR A 65 -5.71 -9.13 7.13
C THR A 65 -5.90 -10.50 7.79
N ASP A 66 -5.36 -10.70 9.00
CA ASP A 66 -5.52 -11.94 9.77
C ASP A 66 -6.98 -12.17 10.21
N ALA A 67 -7.75 -11.09 10.37
CA ALA A 67 -9.15 -11.13 10.77
C ALA A 67 -10.13 -11.32 9.60
N LEU A 68 -9.65 -11.47 8.36
CA LEU A 68 -10.51 -11.73 7.21
C LEU A 68 -11.28 -13.05 7.38
N VAL A 69 -12.57 -13.02 7.04
CA VAL A 69 -13.46 -14.20 7.06
C VAL A 69 -14.10 -14.36 5.67
N PRO A 70 -13.81 -15.45 4.94
CA PRO A 70 -12.77 -16.44 5.24
C PRO A 70 -11.35 -15.83 5.16
N PRO A 71 -10.34 -16.48 5.77
CA PRO A 71 -8.95 -16.10 5.59
C PRO A 71 -8.60 -16.04 4.09
N HIS A 72 -7.83 -15.02 3.69
CA HIS A 72 -7.42 -14.86 2.30
C HIS A 72 -6.55 -16.05 1.87
N LYS A 73 -6.72 -16.49 0.61
CA LYS A 73 -6.00 -17.66 0.06
C LYS A 73 -4.84 -17.27 -0.85
N TYR A 74 -4.89 -16.06 -1.41
CA TYR A 74 -3.93 -15.51 -2.34
C TYR A 74 -4.02 -13.99 -2.33
N VAL A 75 -3.09 -13.35 -3.05
CA VAL A 75 -3.14 -11.93 -3.35
C VAL A 75 -3.18 -11.74 -4.88
N PRO A 76 -3.92 -10.74 -5.39
CA PRO A 76 -4.79 -9.80 -4.66
C PRO A 76 -6.02 -10.50 -4.04
N TRP A 77 -6.48 -10.01 -2.88
CA TRP A 77 -7.71 -10.46 -2.21
C TRP A 77 -8.72 -9.34 -2.19
N VAL A 78 -9.81 -9.49 -2.95
CA VAL A 78 -10.84 -8.46 -3.12
C VAL A 78 -12.12 -8.88 -2.41
N VAL A 79 -12.74 -7.95 -1.69
CA VAL A 79 -14.00 -8.17 -0.97
C VAL A 79 -15.01 -7.12 -1.42
N VAL A 80 -16.17 -7.55 -1.90
CA VAL A 80 -17.28 -6.70 -2.34
C VAL A 80 -18.49 -7.04 -1.46
N ASP A 81 -19.04 -6.04 -0.75
CA ASP A 81 -20.17 -6.20 0.17
C ASP A 81 -20.00 -7.35 1.19
N GLY A 82 -18.76 -7.52 1.68
CA GLY A 82 -18.41 -8.57 2.65
C GLY A 82 -18.19 -9.95 2.05
N GLN A 83 -18.33 -10.12 0.74
CA GLN A 83 -18.09 -11.38 0.03
C GLN A 83 -16.75 -11.34 -0.71
N PRO A 84 -15.86 -12.34 -0.54
CA PRO A 84 -14.66 -12.44 -1.34
C PRO A 84 -14.99 -12.66 -2.82
N LEU A 85 -14.34 -11.89 -3.68
CA LEU A 85 -14.34 -12.10 -5.12
C LEU A 85 -13.18 -13.02 -5.47
N TYR A 86 -13.50 -14.19 -6.03
CA TYR A 86 -12.51 -15.19 -6.45
C TYR A 86 -12.02 -14.90 -7.89
N GLU A 87 -11.54 -15.91 -8.61
CA GLU A 87 -11.09 -15.77 -10.02
C GLU A 87 -12.24 -15.74 -11.03
N ASP A 88 -13.49 -15.62 -10.56
CA ASP A 88 -14.69 -15.60 -11.41
C ASP A 88 -14.90 -14.19 -11.99
N TYR A 89 -14.11 -13.83 -13.00
CA TYR A 89 -14.20 -12.58 -13.78
C TYR A 89 -14.67 -12.82 -15.21
#